data_AF-A2BRG5-F1
#
_entry.id   AF-A2BRG5-F1
#
_cell.length_a   1.000
_cell.length_b   1.000
_cell.length_c   1.000
_cell.angle_alpha   90.00
_cell.angle_beta   90.00
_cell.angle_gamma   90.00
#
_symmetry.space_group_name_H-M   'P 1'
#
loop_
_entity.id
_entity.type
_entity.pdbx_description
1 polymer ?
#
loop_
_entity_poly.entity_id
_entity_poly.type
_entity_poly.pdbx_seq_one_letter_code
_entity_poly.pdbx_strand_id
1 'polypeptide(L)' 'MIENYKGWDITLNWDNKDYLERDITKNNFFNQKEKWIGVNLNGEKIYGSSLKEIRHIIDYPSLHAK' A
#
# COMPACT_ATOMS: atom_id res chain seq x y z
N MET A 1 -1.40 -11.22 5.28
CA MET A 1 -2.41 -11.79 4.37
C MET A 1 -2.05 -11.39 2.95
N ILE A 2 -2.17 -12.32 1.99
CA ILE A 2 -1.85 -12.11 0.57
C ILE A 2 -3.11 -12.44 -0.24
N GLU A 3 -3.51 -11.56 -1.15
CA GLU A 3 -4.65 -11.72 -2.05
C GLU A 3 -4.20 -11.43 -3.49
N ASN A 4 -4.52 -12.31 -4.45
CA ASN A 4 -4.33 -12.01 -5.86
C ASN A 4 -5.62 -11.41 -6.43
N TYR A 5 -5.55 -10.22 -7.03
CA TYR A 5 -6.69 -9.53 -7.62
C TYR A 5 -6.32 -8.96 -8.99
N LYS A 6 -6.92 -9.48 -10.06
CA LYS A 6 -6.71 -9.01 -11.44
C LYS A 6 -5.22 -8.91 -11.85
N GLY A 7 -4.39 -9.86 -11.41
CA GLY A 7 -2.95 -9.86 -11.70
C GLY A 7 -2.10 -8.97 -10.79
N TRP A 8 -2.69 -8.44 -9.71
CA TRP A 8 -1.98 -7.76 -8.62
C TRP A 8 -1.92 -8.67 -7.40
N ASP A 9 -0.72 -8.84 -6.85
CA ASP A 9 -0.51 -9.42 -5.53
C ASP A 9 -0.64 -8.32 -4.48
N ILE A 10 -1.73 -8.37 -3.73
CA ILE A 10 -2.09 -7.42 -2.68
C ILE A 10 -1.69 -8.01 -1.33
N THR A 11 -0.86 -7.30 -0.60
CA THR A 11 -0.40 -7.71 0.74
C THR A 11 -0.62 -6.59 1.73
N LEU A 12 -0.96 -6.96 2.97
CA LEU A 12 -1.01 -6.00 4.06
C LEU A 12 0.40 -5.84 4.62
N ASN A 13 1.04 -4.70 4.35
CA ASN A 13 2.35 -4.39 4.91
C ASN A 13 2.16 -3.83 6.32
N TRP A 14 2.63 -4.59 7.31
CA TRP A 14 2.78 -4.13 8.68
C TRP A 14 4.21 -3.61 8.76
N ASP A 15 4.37 -2.30 8.61
CA ASP A 15 5.65 -1.67 8.87
C ASP A 15 5.81 -1.63 10.40
N ASN A 16 6.23 -2.78 10.96
CA ASN A 16 6.43 -2.94 12.39
C ASN A 16 7.70 -2.18 12.77
N LYS A 17 7.54 -0.87 12.99
CA LYS A 17 8.59 0.08 13.41
C LYS A 17 9.10 -0.17 14.84
N ASP A 18 9.06 -1.39 15.35
CA ASP A 18 9.72 -1.74 16.63
C ASP A 18 11.20 -2.10 16.47
N TYR A 19 11.74 -2.15 15.25
CA TYR A 19 13.14 -2.57 15.01
C TYR A 19 14.10 -1.52 14.41
N LEU A 20 13.67 -0.29 14.14
CA LEU A 20 14.58 0.73 13.61
C LEU A 20 14.48 2.04 14.40
N GLU A 21 15.32 2.07 15.42
CA GLU A 21 15.95 3.28 15.97
C GLU A 21 16.33 4.31 14.89
N ARG A 22 16.21 5.59 15.30
CA ARG A 22 16.81 6.82 14.76
C ARG A 22 16.03 7.64 13.72
N ASP A 23 15.46 8.71 14.26
CA ASP A 23 15.62 10.09 13.79
C ASP A 23 15.39 10.38 12.31
N ILE A 24 14.14 10.52 11.87
CA ILE A 24 13.77 11.50 10.83
C ILE A 24 12.34 12.02 11.08
N THR A 25 12.27 13.17 11.74
CA THR A 25 11.39 14.32 11.45
C THR A 25 9.86 14.16 11.49
N LYS A 26 9.27 14.89 12.43
CA LYS A 26 7.86 15.34 12.50
C LYS A 26 7.33 15.76 11.11
N ASN A 27 6.37 15.00 10.57
CA ASN A 27 5.29 15.56 9.74
C ASN A 27 4.14 14.54 9.55
N ASN A 28 2.93 14.90 10.00
CA ASN A 28 1.63 14.32 9.65
C ASN A 28 1.53 12.79 9.55
N PHE A 29 1.70 12.09 10.67
CA PHE A 29 1.45 10.66 10.78
C PHE A 29 -0.05 10.35 10.88
N PHE A 30 -0.80 10.53 9.80
CA PHE A 30 -2.00 9.72 9.59
C PHE A 30 -1.54 8.30 9.26
N ASN A 31 -1.65 7.39 10.23
CA ASN A 31 -1.56 5.93 10.10
C ASN A 31 -0.51 5.40 9.09
N GLN A 32 0.77 5.62 9.39
CA GLN A 32 1.87 4.94 8.67
C GLN A 32 2.02 3.45 9.04
N LYS A 33 1.22 2.92 9.99
CA LYS A 33 1.41 1.58 10.56
C LYS A 33 0.85 0.44 9.71
N GLU A 34 -0.21 0.69 8.95
CA GLU A 34 -0.89 -0.33 8.16
C GLU A 34 -1.18 0.21 6.77
N LYS A 35 -0.42 -0.25 5.77
CA LYS A 35 -0.69 0.07 4.37
C LYS A 35 -0.80 -1.21 3.58
N TRP A 36 -1.89 -1.34 2.84
CA TRP A 36 -1.99 -2.34 1.81
C TRP A 36 -1.10 -1.93 0.65
N ILE A 37 -0.37 -2.89 0.11
CA ILE A 37 0.46 -2.74 -1.07
C ILE A 37 0.00 -3.74 -2.12
N GLY A 38 -0.32 -3.24 -3.31
CA GLY A 38 -0.52 -4.07 -4.50
C GLY A 38 0.73 -4.02 -5.36
N VAL A 39 1.21 -5.19 -5.81
CA VAL A 39 2.31 -5.30 -6.79
C VAL A 39 1.84 -6.12 -7.99
N ASN A 40 2.02 -5.62 -9.21
CA ASN A 40 1.71 -6.39 -10.41
C ASN A 40 2.95 -7.06 -11.03
N LEU A 41 2.71 -7.87 -12.07
CA LEU A 41 3.76 -8.58 -12.81
C LEU A 41 4.79 -7.63 -13.48
N ASN A 42 4.42 -6.37 -13.72
CA ASN A 42 5.33 -5.36 -14.28
C ASN A 42 6.22 -4.71 -13.21
N GLY A 43 6.02 -5.06 -11.93
CA GLY A 43 6.73 -4.47 -10.80
C GLY A 43 6.17 -3.11 -10.36
N GLU A 44 5.02 -2.68 -10.90
CA GLU A 44 4.34 -1.47 -10.46
C GLU A 44 3.77 -1.69 -9.06
N LYS A 45 3.86 -0.64 -8.22
CA LYS A 45 3.44 -0.69 -6.83
C LYS A 45 2.40 0.37 -6.56
N ILE A 46 1.29 -0.04 -5.97
CA ILE A 46 0.23 0.85 -5.48
C ILE A 46 0.07 0.70 -3.98
N TYR A 47 -0.28 1.78 -3.31
CA TYR A 47 -0.43 1.84 -1.87
C TYR A 47 -1.82 2.34 -1.52
N GLY A 48 -2.40 1.76 -0.47
CA GLY A 48 -3.74 2.10 -0.01
C GLY A 48 -3.87 1.87 1.49
N SER A 49 -4.78 2.60 2.12
CA SER A 49 -5.17 2.45 3.51
C SER A 49 -6.03 1.20 3.76
N SER A 50 -6.64 0.63 2.72
CA SER A 50 -7.47 -0.57 2.83
C SER A 50 -7.39 -1.45 1.57
N LEU A 51 -7.75 -2.74 1.71
CA LEU A 51 -7.97 -3.64 0.56
C LEU A 51 -8.92 -3.03 -0.47
N LYS A 52 -10.01 -2.43 0.02
CA LYS A 52 -11.04 -1.82 -0.84
C LYS A 52 -10.46 -0.69 -1.68
N GLU A 53 -9.60 0.13 -1.10
CA GLU A 53 -8.92 1.21 -1.81
C GLU A 53 -7.96 0.68 -2.87
N ILE A 54 -7.13 -0.33 -2.54
CA ILE A 54 -6.25 -0.98 -3.53
C ILE A 54 -7.06 -1.53 -4.71
N ARG A 55 -8.15 -2.26 -4.45
CA ARG A 55 -9.02 -2.79 -5.51
C ARG A 55 -9.64 -1.66 -6.34
N HIS A 56 -10.03 -0.56 -5.69
CA HIS A 56 -10.59 0.60 -6.39
C HIS A 56 -9.57 1.25 -7.33
N ILE A 57 -8.31 1.38 -6.90
CA ILE A 57 -7.21 1.89 -7.74
C ILE A 57 -6.99 0.97 -8.95
N ILE A 58 -7.04 -0.34 -8.76
CA ILE A 58 -6.88 -1.34 -9.83
C ILE A 58 -8.07 -1.29 -10.81
N ASP A 59 -9.29 -1.14 -10.31
CA ASP A 59 -10.50 -1.13 -11.12
C ASP A 59 -10.67 0.17 -11.91
N TYR A 60 -10.21 1.29 -11.35
CA TYR A 60 -10.39 2.64 -11.90
C TYR A 60 -9.08 3.42 -11.95
N PRO A 61 -8.07 2.95 -12.70
CA PRO A 61 -6.76 3.60 -12.75
C PRO A 61 -6.83 5.05 -13.27
N SER A 62 -7.82 5.39 -14.10
CA SER A 62 -8.05 6.75 -14.60
C SER A 62 -8.41 7.76 -13.50
N LEU A 63 -9.03 7.33 -12.38
CA LEU A 63 -9.34 8.21 -11.25
C LEU A 63 -8.12 8.50 -10.38
N HIS A 64 -7.06 7.71 -10.56
CA HIS A 64 -5.80 7.80 -9.84
C HIS A 64 -4.62 8.16 -10.75
N ALA A 65 -4.88 8.38 -12.05
CA ALA A 65 -3.92 8.90 -13.00
C ALA A 65 -3.64 10.37 -12.63
N LYS A 66 -2.38 10.66 -12.34
CA LYS A 66 -1.90 11.99 -11.95
C LYS A 66 -1.10 12.62 -13.07
#